data_AF-A0AAC9IYZ0-F1
#
_entry.id   AF-A0AAC9IYZ0-F1
#
_cell.length_a   1.000
_cell.length_b   1.000
_cell.length_c   1.000
_cell.angle_alpha   90.00
_cell.angle_beta   90.00
_cell.angle_gamma   90.00
#
_symmetry.space_group_name_H-M   'P 1'
#
loop_
_entity.id
_entity.type
_entity.pdbx_description
1 polymer ?
#
loop_
_entity_poly.entity_id
_entity_poly.type
_entity_poly.pdbx_seq_one_letter_code
_entity_poly.pdbx_strand_id
1 'polypeptide(L)'
;MKVGKLVLSLLMLGFLILAAGCSGETETDENVKTIQAVIENALHGPNEDLQKLFNEGTAEDTIQYDKDHFVSYFANETAYMDFVNSYGAVLMTTPMREGYTFKVENIEFDKTDSEELIYNFTVELSYQKEGNDSWQTETVTGQANVNENHKIEDMLIRIDDFLGELDNK
;
A
#
# COMPACT_ATOMS: atom_id res chain seq x y z
N MET A 1 -12.79 56.33 -34.91
CA MET A 1 -11.65 57.11 -34.39
C MET A 1 -11.84 57.41 -32.91
N LYS A 2 -11.02 56.81 -32.05
CA LYS A 2 -10.44 57.42 -30.83
C LYS A 2 -9.52 56.37 -30.23
N VAL A 3 -8.25 56.44 -30.63
CA VAL A 3 -7.15 55.66 -30.07
C VAL A 3 -6.79 56.34 -28.75
N GLY A 4 -7.12 55.70 -27.63
CA GLY A 4 -6.78 56.14 -26.27
C GLY A 4 -5.53 55.44 -25.78
N LYS A 5 -4.58 56.23 -25.28
CA LYS A 5 -3.17 55.92 -25.07
C LYS A 5 -2.91 54.89 -23.96
N LEU A 6 -1.87 54.10 -24.20
CA LEU A 6 -1.08 53.35 -23.21
C LEU A 6 -0.68 54.26 -22.03
N VAL A 7 -0.96 53.81 -20.80
CA VAL A 7 -0.26 54.28 -19.61
C VAL A 7 0.28 53.05 -18.88
N LEU A 8 1.60 52.95 -18.95
CA LEU A 8 2.47 52.06 -18.22
C LEU A 8 2.29 52.29 -16.71
N SER A 9 1.82 51.29 -15.96
CA SER A 9 1.93 51.29 -14.49
C SER A 9 2.71 50.05 -14.08
N LEU A 10 4.00 50.30 -13.85
CA LEU A 10 4.97 49.39 -13.30
C LEU A 10 4.78 49.43 -11.77
N LEU A 11 4.29 48.36 -11.16
CA LEU A 11 4.35 48.18 -9.71
C LEU A 11 4.80 46.75 -9.42
N MET A 12 6.10 46.66 -9.11
CA MET A 12 6.78 45.48 -8.57
C MET A 12 6.34 45.17 -7.14
N LEU A 13 6.75 43.98 -6.70
CA LEU A 13 6.65 43.31 -5.39
C LEU A 13 5.41 42.43 -5.31
N GLY A 14 5.52 41.11 -5.38
CA GLY A 14 6.61 40.28 -4.90
C GLY A 14 5.98 39.16 -4.10
N PHE A 15 5.39 38.19 -4.78
CA PHE A 15 5.11 36.89 -4.20
C PHE A 15 6.09 35.91 -4.84
N LEU A 16 7.31 35.93 -4.33
CA LEU A 16 8.16 34.73 -4.32
C LEU A 16 7.44 33.74 -3.40
N ILE A 17 6.51 32.96 -3.95
CA ILE A 17 6.23 31.66 -3.32
C ILE A 17 7.46 30.84 -3.61
N LEU A 18 8.35 30.80 -2.62
CA LEU A 18 9.36 29.78 -2.48
C LEU A 18 8.61 28.44 -2.41
N ALA A 19 8.39 27.81 -3.57
CA ALA A 19 8.22 26.37 -3.63
C ALA A 19 9.61 25.77 -3.36
N ALA A 20 9.96 25.70 -2.08
CA ALA A 20 11.05 24.89 -1.57
C ALA A 20 10.46 23.89 -0.57
N GLY A 21 10.52 22.62 -0.95
CA GLY A 21 9.98 21.46 -0.25
C GLY A 21 8.90 20.79 -1.12
N CYS A 22 9.11 19.67 -1.80
CA CYS A 22 10.02 18.58 -1.48
C CYS A 22 11.35 18.62 -2.25
N SER A 23 12.42 18.52 -1.48
CA SER A 23 13.73 18.08 -1.92
C SER A 23 13.65 16.70 -2.56
N GLY A 24 14.23 16.58 -3.75
CA GLY A 24 14.62 15.31 -4.34
C GLY A 24 13.51 14.57 -5.06
N GLU A 25 13.58 14.55 -6.39
CA GLU A 25 13.37 13.27 -7.08
C GLU A 25 14.47 12.34 -6.55
N THR A 26 14.23 11.70 -5.41
CA THR A 26 15.10 10.67 -4.87
C THR A 26 14.95 9.45 -5.75
N GLU A 27 16.07 8.85 -6.16
CA GLU A 27 16.09 7.43 -6.51
C GLU A 27 15.29 6.69 -5.44
N THR A 28 14.11 6.17 -5.81
CA THR A 28 13.24 5.49 -4.86
C THR A 28 14.01 4.30 -4.30
N ASP A 29 14.22 4.30 -2.99
CA ASP A 29 14.90 3.23 -2.23
C ASP A 29 14.32 1.87 -2.65
N GLU A 30 15.18 0.96 -3.14
CA GLU A 30 14.77 -0.39 -3.59
C GLU A 30 14.11 -1.20 -2.44
N ASN A 31 14.46 -0.89 -1.19
CA ASN A 31 13.77 -1.43 -0.02
C ASN A 31 12.31 -0.99 0.00
N VAL A 32 12.06 0.32 -0.17
CA VAL A 32 10.71 0.90 -0.18
C VAL A 32 9.89 0.31 -1.32
N LYS A 33 10.46 0.15 -2.51
CA LYS A 33 9.77 -0.50 -3.65
C LYS A 33 9.34 -1.93 -3.33
N THR A 34 10.24 -2.70 -2.71
CA THR A 34 9.95 -4.09 -2.34
C THR A 34 8.82 -4.16 -1.31
N ILE A 35 8.88 -3.33 -0.27
CA ILE A 35 7.85 -3.26 0.77
C ILE A 35 6.51 -2.81 0.17
N GLN A 36 6.51 -1.77 -0.65
CA GLN A 36 5.32 -1.27 -1.35
C GLN A 36 4.68 -2.36 -2.21
N ALA A 37 5.47 -3.09 -3.01
CA ALA A 37 4.93 -4.15 -3.86
C ALA A 37 4.24 -5.25 -3.05
N VAL A 38 4.78 -5.64 -1.90
CA VAL A 38 4.14 -6.63 -1.03
C VAL A 38 2.85 -6.10 -0.41
N ILE A 39 2.85 -4.85 0.08
CA ILE A 39 1.64 -4.21 0.63
C ILE A 39 0.54 -4.10 -0.43
N GLU A 40 0.88 -3.67 -1.65
CA GLU A 40 -0.09 -3.56 -2.74
C GLU A 40 -0.67 -4.93 -3.13
N ASN A 41 0.16 -5.98 -3.23
CA ASN A 41 -0.32 -7.33 -3.52
C ASN A 41 -1.20 -7.90 -2.40
N ALA A 42 -0.91 -7.57 -1.14
CA ALA A 42 -1.66 -8.08 0.01
C ALA A 42 -2.95 -7.31 0.27
N LEU A 43 -2.96 -5.98 0.09
CA LEU A 43 -4.06 -5.10 0.53
C LEU A 43 -4.91 -4.52 -0.61
N HIS A 44 -4.49 -4.63 -1.87
CA HIS A 44 -5.30 -4.21 -3.01
C HIS A 44 -6.11 -5.39 -3.56
N GLY A 45 -7.41 -5.42 -3.29
CA GLY A 45 -8.24 -6.54 -3.71
C GLY A 45 -9.57 -6.62 -2.99
N PRO A 46 -10.31 -7.73 -3.14
CA PRO A 46 -9.92 -8.94 -3.87
C PRO A 46 -9.97 -8.75 -5.39
N ASN A 47 -8.93 -9.17 -6.11
CA ASN A 47 -8.92 -9.17 -7.58
C ASN A 47 -9.72 -10.36 -8.16
N GLU A 48 -9.98 -10.36 -9.46
CA GLU A 48 -10.80 -11.40 -10.11
C GLU A 48 -10.22 -12.81 -9.94
N ASP A 49 -8.90 -12.96 -10.01
CA ASP A 49 -8.23 -14.26 -9.87
C ASP A 49 -8.40 -14.82 -8.45
N LEU A 50 -8.23 -13.97 -7.43
CA LEU A 50 -8.41 -14.34 -6.03
C LEU A 50 -9.88 -14.61 -5.70
N GLN A 51 -10.83 -13.86 -6.28
CA GLN A 51 -12.26 -14.15 -6.14
C GLN A 51 -12.63 -15.51 -6.76
N LYS A 52 -12.08 -15.83 -7.93
CA LYS A 52 -12.31 -17.14 -8.56
C LYS A 52 -11.70 -18.25 -7.72
N LEU A 53 -10.47 -18.07 -7.24
CA LEU A 53 -9.79 -19.00 -6.36
C LEU A 53 -10.60 -19.25 -5.08
N PHE A 54 -11.17 -18.20 -4.47
CA PHE A 54 -11.99 -18.32 -3.28
C PHE A 54 -13.26 -19.16 -3.48
N ASN A 55 -13.90 -19.06 -4.65
CA ASN A 55 -15.15 -19.75 -4.94
C ASN A 55 -14.96 -21.20 -5.42
N GLU A 56 -13.89 -21.46 -6.18
CA GLU A 56 -13.73 -22.71 -6.95
C GLU A 56 -12.39 -23.40 -6.73
N GLY A 57 -11.44 -22.75 -6.07
CA GLY A 57 -10.05 -23.17 -5.96
C GLY A 57 -9.76 -24.25 -4.92
N THR A 58 -8.58 -24.83 -5.03
CA THR A 58 -8.02 -25.77 -4.07
C THR A 58 -7.00 -25.09 -3.14
N ALA A 59 -6.59 -25.82 -2.09
CA ALA A 59 -5.49 -25.38 -1.24
C ALA A 59 -4.19 -25.25 -2.05
N GLU A 60 -3.92 -26.17 -2.97
CA GLU A 60 -2.77 -26.11 -3.86
C GLU A 60 -2.79 -24.88 -4.78
N ASP A 61 -3.97 -24.51 -5.30
CA ASP A 61 -4.12 -23.30 -6.12
C ASP A 61 -3.85 -22.03 -5.30
N THR A 62 -4.26 -22.02 -4.03
CA THR A 62 -4.01 -20.90 -3.11
C THR A 62 -2.52 -20.76 -2.79
N ILE A 63 -1.85 -21.87 -2.52
CA ILE A 63 -0.39 -21.90 -2.32
C ILE A 63 0.32 -21.40 -3.58
N GLN A 64 -0.16 -21.77 -4.77
CA GLN A 64 0.46 -21.32 -6.01
C GLN A 64 0.25 -19.81 -6.23
N TYR A 65 -0.94 -19.29 -5.98
CA TYR A 65 -1.23 -17.86 -5.99
C TYR A 65 -0.26 -17.10 -5.07
N ASP A 66 -0.13 -17.52 -3.81
CA ASP A 66 0.78 -16.88 -2.86
C ASP A 66 2.24 -16.94 -3.31
N LYS A 67 2.67 -18.04 -3.95
CA LYS A 67 4.02 -18.14 -4.50
C LYS A 67 4.24 -17.15 -5.63
N ASP A 68 3.31 -17.08 -6.57
CA ASP A 68 3.42 -16.22 -7.76
C ASP A 68 3.45 -14.73 -7.39
N HIS A 69 2.75 -14.35 -6.32
CA HIS A 69 2.65 -12.98 -5.88
C HIS A 69 3.72 -12.56 -4.86
N PHE A 70 4.22 -13.46 -3.99
CA PHE A 70 5.03 -13.04 -2.86
C PHE A 70 6.45 -13.60 -2.82
N VAL A 71 6.69 -14.85 -3.26
CA VAL A 71 7.95 -15.57 -2.92
C VAL A 71 9.22 -14.83 -3.32
N SER A 72 9.17 -14.08 -4.43
CA SER A 72 10.33 -13.36 -4.95
C SER A 72 10.79 -12.20 -4.07
N TYR A 73 9.95 -11.69 -3.15
CA TYR A 73 10.26 -10.54 -2.31
C TYR A 73 10.92 -10.90 -0.98
N PHE A 74 10.88 -12.17 -0.58
CA PHE A 74 11.33 -12.61 0.73
C PHE A 74 12.75 -13.18 0.70
N ALA A 75 13.46 -13.04 1.83
CA ALA A 75 14.86 -13.41 1.96
C ALA A 75 15.07 -14.93 1.95
N ASN A 76 14.08 -15.68 2.43
CA ASN A 76 14.11 -17.13 2.53
C ASN A 76 12.68 -17.70 2.68
N GLU A 77 12.59 -19.04 2.65
CA GLU A 77 11.32 -19.76 2.77
C GLU A 77 10.61 -19.50 4.10
N THR A 78 11.34 -19.37 5.21
CA THR A 78 10.75 -19.09 6.53
C THR A 78 10.06 -17.73 6.54
N ALA A 79 10.76 -16.67 6.14
CA ALA A 79 10.20 -15.31 6.07
C ALA A 79 8.98 -15.25 5.13
N TYR A 80 9.05 -15.92 3.99
CA TYR A 80 7.92 -16.06 3.06
C TYR A 80 6.72 -16.76 3.71
N MET A 81 6.94 -17.93 4.33
CA MET A 81 5.87 -18.72 4.94
C MET A 81 5.23 -17.99 6.12
N ASP A 82 6.02 -17.32 6.95
CA ASP A 82 5.53 -16.53 8.08
C ASP A 82 4.61 -15.41 7.60
N PHE A 83 4.96 -14.74 6.49
CA PHE A 83 4.12 -13.73 5.87
C PHE A 83 2.83 -14.31 5.29
N VAL A 84 2.89 -15.28 4.36
CA VAL A 84 1.69 -15.73 3.62
C VAL A 84 0.66 -16.42 4.50
N ASN A 85 1.09 -17.06 5.60
CA ASN A 85 0.19 -17.65 6.59
C ASN A 85 -0.72 -16.62 7.28
N SER A 86 -0.32 -15.34 7.30
CA SER A 86 -1.08 -14.25 7.92
C SER A 86 -1.66 -13.27 6.89
N TYR A 87 -0.92 -13.03 5.80
CA TYR A 87 -1.12 -11.88 4.92
C TYR A 87 -1.18 -12.22 3.42
N GLY A 88 -1.07 -13.50 3.06
CA GLY A 88 -1.28 -13.95 1.68
C GLY A 88 -2.74 -13.86 1.26
N ALA A 89 -3.19 -14.78 0.42
CA ALA A 89 -4.59 -14.91 0.00
C ALA A 89 -5.57 -14.94 1.18
N VAL A 90 -5.14 -15.48 2.34
CA VAL A 90 -5.96 -15.58 3.56
C VAL A 90 -6.48 -14.24 4.06
N LEU A 91 -5.72 -13.15 3.93
CA LEU A 91 -6.11 -11.81 4.41
C LEU A 91 -7.40 -11.33 3.74
N MET A 92 -7.58 -11.66 2.46
CA MET A 92 -8.74 -11.25 1.66
C MET A 92 -9.98 -12.12 1.90
N THR A 93 -9.91 -13.13 2.78
CA THR A 93 -11.06 -13.99 3.11
C THR A 93 -12.23 -13.20 3.67
N THR A 94 -12.00 -12.31 4.65
CA THR A 94 -13.07 -11.50 5.24
C THR A 94 -13.65 -10.50 4.24
N PRO A 95 -12.83 -9.72 3.50
CA PRO A 95 -13.36 -8.85 2.44
C PRO A 95 -14.17 -9.60 1.38
N MET A 96 -13.69 -10.74 0.89
CA MET A 96 -14.44 -11.55 -0.10
C MET A 96 -15.77 -12.06 0.45
N ARG A 97 -15.77 -12.56 1.69
CA ARG A 97 -16.99 -13.09 2.33
C ARG A 97 -18.04 -12.00 2.56
N GLU A 98 -17.61 -10.83 3.01
CA GLU A 98 -18.49 -9.73 3.39
C GLU A 98 -18.76 -8.74 2.25
N GLY A 99 -18.23 -9.01 1.05
CA GLY A 99 -18.42 -8.19 -0.15
C GLY A 99 -17.72 -6.84 -0.08
N TYR A 100 -16.53 -6.75 0.51
CA TYR A 100 -15.70 -5.55 0.51
C TYR A 100 -14.62 -5.58 -0.56
N THR A 101 -14.40 -4.43 -1.19
CA THR A 101 -13.21 -4.15 -2.02
C THR A 101 -12.33 -3.12 -1.33
N PHE A 102 -11.02 -3.36 -1.34
CA PHE A 102 -9.97 -2.49 -0.82
C PHE A 102 -9.13 -1.89 -1.93
N LYS A 103 -8.63 -0.69 -1.69
CA LYS A 103 -7.68 0.04 -2.54
C LYS A 103 -6.62 0.71 -1.67
N VAL A 104 -5.37 0.43 -1.98
CA VAL A 104 -4.23 1.18 -1.43
C VAL A 104 -4.15 2.51 -2.18
N GLU A 105 -4.38 3.63 -1.48
CA GLU A 105 -4.34 4.97 -2.06
C GLU A 105 -2.94 5.59 -1.94
N ASN A 106 -2.32 5.44 -0.77
CA ASN A 106 -1.01 5.97 -0.45
C ASN A 106 -0.30 5.07 0.57
N ILE A 107 1.04 5.06 0.53
CA ILE A 107 1.87 4.44 1.55
C ILE A 107 2.97 5.41 1.95
N GLU A 108 3.00 5.77 3.22
CA GLU A 108 4.07 6.55 3.82
C GLU A 108 5.08 5.62 4.49
N PHE A 109 6.37 5.96 4.39
CA PHE A 109 7.46 5.16 4.93
C PHE A 109 8.38 6.00 5.81
N ASP A 110 8.66 5.49 7.01
CA ASP A 110 9.62 6.07 7.93
C ASP A 110 10.67 5.02 8.29
N LYS A 111 11.91 5.23 7.84
CA LYS A 111 13.03 4.39 8.26
C LYS A 111 13.31 4.65 9.74
N THR A 112 13.49 3.58 10.51
CA THR A 112 13.84 3.68 11.94
C THR A 112 15.28 4.13 12.14
N ASP A 113 15.61 4.62 13.34
CA ASP A 113 16.98 4.99 13.74
C ASP A 113 17.88 3.77 14.03
N SER A 114 17.43 2.55 13.73
CA SER A 114 18.21 1.32 13.89
C SER A 114 19.37 1.26 12.88
N GLU A 115 20.43 0.53 13.24
CA GLU A 115 21.45 0.13 12.27
C GLU A 115 20.91 -0.90 11.26
N GLU A 116 19.82 -1.59 11.60
CA GLU A 116 19.09 -2.51 10.73
C GLU A 116 18.19 -1.74 9.74
N LEU A 117 17.88 -2.35 8.59
CA LEU A 117 17.03 -1.74 7.56
C LEU A 117 15.55 -2.00 7.88
N ILE A 118 15.06 -1.35 8.93
CA ILE A 118 13.67 -1.43 9.37
C ILE A 118 12.90 -0.18 8.97
N TYR A 119 11.72 -0.37 8.38
CA TYR A 119 10.82 0.68 7.94
C TYR A 119 9.46 0.52 8.63
N ASN A 120 9.00 1.57 9.28
CA ASN A 120 7.58 1.70 9.62
C ASN A 120 6.84 2.16 8.37
N PHE A 121 5.59 1.72 8.23
CA PHE A 121 4.74 2.20 7.15
C PHE A 121 3.32 2.50 7.64
N THR A 122 2.69 3.43 6.93
CA THR A 122 1.29 3.82 7.11
C THR A 122 0.60 3.76 5.75
N VAL A 123 -0.41 2.92 5.64
CA VAL A 123 -1.21 2.72 4.43
C VAL A 123 -2.53 3.45 4.58
N GLU A 124 -2.84 4.32 3.63
CA GLU A 124 -4.18 4.85 3.44
C GLU A 124 -4.99 3.83 2.62
N LEU A 125 -5.90 3.13 3.29
CA LEU A 125 -6.69 2.03 2.72
C LEU A 125 -8.13 2.47 2.52
N SER A 126 -8.51 2.71 1.26
CA SER A 126 -9.90 2.92 0.89
C SER A 126 -10.64 1.59 0.83
N TYR A 127 -11.89 1.53 1.30
CA TYR A 127 -12.73 0.35 1.23
C TYR A 127 -14.18 0.68 0.88
N GLN A 128 -14.84 -0.26 0.21
CA GLN A 128 -16.23 -0.14 -0.24
C GLN A 128 -16.95 -1.48 -0.10
N LYS A 129 -18.16 -1.46 0.48
CA LYS A 129 -19.08 -2.62 0.49
C LYS A 129 -19.85 -2.68 -0.82
N GLU A 130 -20.02 -3.87 -1.38
CA GLU A 130 -20.85 -4.10 -2.56
C GLU A 130 -22.26 -3.55 -2.36
N GLY A 131 -22.78 -2.87 -3.37
CA GLY A 131 -24.08 -2.20 -3.31
C GLY A 131 -24.10 -0.86 -2.56
N ASN A 132 -22.96 -0.39 -2.05
CA ASN A 132 -22.80 0.97 -1.53
C ASN A 132 -21.91 1.80 -2.45
N ASP A 133 -22.38 2.97 -2.90
CA ASP A 133 -21.63 3.84 -3.83
C ASP A 133 -20.49 4.63 -3.15
N SER A 134 -20.43 4.66 -1.82
CA SER A 134 -19.47 5.47 -1.08
C SER A 134 -18.26 4.66 -0.60
N TRP A 135 -17.06 5.14 -0.95
CA TRP A 135 -15.81 4.68 -0.37
C TRP A 135 -15.63 5.30 1.03
N GLN A 136 -15.07 4.51 1.93
CA GLN A 136 -14.56 4.95 3.24
C GLN A 136 -13.05 4.74 3.24
N THR A 137 -12.36 5.37 4.19
CA THR A 137 -10.90 5.26 4.32
C THR A 137 -10.54 4.85 5.74
N GLU A 138 -9.58 3.95 5.88
CA GLU A 138 -8.96 3.54 7.13
C GLU A 138 -7.44 3.66 7.03
N THR A 139 -6.77 3.84 8.16
CA THR A 139 -5.31 3.85 8.25
C THR A 139 -4.81 2.52 8.79
N VAL A 140 -4.02 1.80 7.99
CA VAL A 140 -3.36 0.56 8.41
C VAL A 140 -1.88 0.82 8.62
N THR A 141 -1.35 0.44 9.78
CA THR A 141 0.07 0.63 10.08
C THR A 141 0.82 -0.69 10.07
N GLY A 142 2.13 -0.64 9.91
CA GLY A 142 2.94 -1.84 9.93
C GLY A 142 4.42 -1.56 10.03
N GLN A 143 5.20 -2.63 9.93
CA GLN A 143 6.65 -2.57 9.92
C GLN A 143 7.20 -3.67 9.02
N ALA A 144 8.30 -3.38 8.33
CA ALA A 144 9.04 -4.35 7.55
C ALA A 144 10.54 -4.26 7.86
N ASN A 145 11.17 -5.42 8.04
CA ASN A 145 12.61 -5.58 8.08
C ASN A 145 13.09 -6.15 6.75
N VAL A 146 14.10 -5.52 6.15
CA VAL A 146 14.70 -5.98 4.89
C VAL A 146 16.20 -6.16 5.05
N ASN A 147 16.81 -7.01 4.23
CA ASN A 147 18.26 -7.16 4.20
C ASN A 147 18.93 -6.29 3.13
N GLU A 148 20.26 -6.35 3.08
CA GLU A 148 21.08 -5.61 2.12
C GLU A 148 20.79 -5.97 0.65
N ASN A 149 20.11 -7.10 0.39
CA ASN A 149 19.67 -7.50 -0.95
C ASN A 149 18.23 -7.04 -1.28
N HIS A 150 17.68 -6.12 -0.48
CA HIS A 150 16.32 -5.60 -0.62
C HIS A 150 15.24 -6.69 -0.51
N LYS A 151 15.49 -7.74 0.28
CA LYS A 151 14.52 -8.81 0.54
C LYS A 151 13.96 -8.72 1.95
N ILE A 152 12.67 -8.99 2.09
CA ILE A 152 11.95 -8.96 3.37
C ILE A 152 12.37 -10.16 4.23
N GLU A 153 12.80 -9.86 5.45
CA GLU A 153 13.11 -10.84 6.48
C GLU A 153 11.95 -11.02 7.47
N ASP A 154 11.19 -9.95 7.72
CA ASP A 154 9.98 -9.95 8.53
C ASP A 154 9.05 -8.80 8.11
N MET A 155 7.73 -9.02 8.18
CA MET A 155 6.73 -7.99 7.89
C MET A 155 5.48 -8.20 8.73
N LEU A 156 5.06 -7.14 9.41
CA LEU A 156 3.86 -7.08 10.22
C LEU A 156 2.89 -6.03 9.64
N ILE A 157 1.66 -6.45 9.34
CA ILE A 157 0.55 -5.57 8.95
C ILE A 157 -0.48 -5.56 10.08
N ARG A 158 -0.71 -4.40 10.71
CA ARG A 158 -1.65 -4.25 11.83
C ARG A 158 -3.05 -3.93 11.29
N ILE A 159 -3.72 -4.95 10.75
CA ILE A 159 -5.04 -4.82 10.10
C ILE A 159 -6.15 -5.63 10.81
N ASP A 160 -5.81 -6.51 11.75
CA ASP A 160 -6.75 -7.47 12.34
C ASP A 160 -7.98 -6.83 12.99
N ASP A 161 -7.78 -5.73 13.74
CA ASP A 161 -8.89 -5.00 14.37
C ASP A 161 -9.87 -4.46 13.31
N PHE A 162 -9.34 -3.89 12.22
CA PHE A 162 -10.14 -3.39 11.11
C PHE A 162 -10.91 -4.52 10.41
N LEU A 163 -10.27 -5.66 10.12
CA LEU A 163 -10.96 -6.83 9.55
C LEU A 163 -12.06 -7.34 10.49
N GLY A 164 -11.82 -7.33 11.80
CA GLY A 164 -12.82 -7.67 12.81
C GLY A 164 -14.03 -6.73 12.77
N GLU A 165 -13.86 -5.45 12.49
CA GLU A 165 -14.97 -4.52 12.34
C GLU A 165 -15.83 -4.78 11.08
N LEU A 166 -15.22 -5.28 10.00
CA LEU A 166 -15.94 -5.61 8.76
C LEU A 166 -16.80 -6.86 8.93
N ASP A 167 -16.32 -7.86 9.66
CA ASP A 167 -17.02 -9.12 9.93
C ASP A 167 -18.28 -8.95 10.79
N ASN A 168 -18.35 -7.85 11.55
CA ASN A 168 -19.45 -7.56 12.48
C ASN A 168 -20.54 -6.63 11.89
N LYS A 169 -20.51 -6.32 10.58
CA LYS A 169 -21.38 -5.32 9.91
C LYS A 169 -22.21 -5.91 8.77
#